data_AF-A0A9D4P9W6-F1
#
_entry.id   AF-A0A9D4P9W6-F1
#
_cell.length_a   1.000
_cell.length_b   1.000
_cell.length_c   1.000
_cell.angle_alpha   90.00
_cell.angle_beta   90.00
_cell.angle_gamma   90.00
#
_symmetry.space_group_name_H-M   'P 1'
#
loop_
_entity.id
_entity.type
_entity.pdbx_description
1 polymer ?
#
loop_
_entity_poly.entity_id
_entity_poly.type
_entity_poly.pdbx_seq_one_letter_code
_entity_poly.pdbx_strand_id
1 'polypeptide(L)'
;MNMMISTGQCTGRSQHLLTSSPLSSATSPFIGVQRPFGANSGPISPIVFQKYSLTPASSIVGTNVAPTEQLYNYVPAPKPSHSMLDATSTAAASLTALPIMTAFKSLSQQAAPATLMAAALTANSNVADIPVTYKFDLPDSFSGALEPNNLLAGATRMFEGQIIGPTSLAIHKDFIYAGTAGGAVWRGNLRTGNATRIAKINNDMCEKKSWDSSLCGRPLGVRVDGNGVLYFVDAYLGLHSIHFDQDDRVQLTPLLSVEQVGGKYMGHLVLDEGAGTNGGHMVYITIASAKRDLTQWTAMVIEPDTTGFVVQYDTGNGQYSIIWDKLWYPTSIEITDDRTALLVAEFSSRKVLKYYIKGTKKGASEIWVENLPGESDHLIRSADKTKETYWMPIVNARNQSKPNLLDFMSDKPYLRKELLDIYAKMGSRIEQLGQEYQNEQLERLGFQMKTSLQFYQQNVGNNYGLILELDANGNILGSLHSVAGVNSFISEALEGESDSPNERVLYIGSFGYPYILKLVIRKPAIDVASRLAVAAAAQAQTIVSLNDPAALRMVQRSSGYSAISNDSSPMTNIGMISPLLLQSLNGTAAASAAAIQMPQWSSIRHRY
;
A
#
# COMPACT_ATOMS: atom_id res chain seq x y z
N MET A 1 -9.88 -65.06 20.61
CA MET A 1 -9.72 -66.31 21.38
C MET A 1 -9.65 -65.89 22.84
N ASN A 2 -10.64 -66.29 23.66
CA ASN A 2 -10.84 -65.96 25.10
C ASN A 2 -11.06 -64.45 25.40
N MET A 3 -12.19 -63.98 25.97
CA MET A 3 -12.80 -64.20 27.33
C MET A 3 -12.13 -63.32 28.40
N MET A 4 -12.81 -62.69 29.38
CA MET A 4 -14.21 -62.71 29.90
C MET A 4 -14.43 -61.42 30.76
N ILE A 5 -15.59 -60.93 31.26
CA ILE A 5 -17.04 -61.26 31.19
C ILE A 5 -17.87 -60.04 31.74
N SER A 6 -19.21 -60.03 31.54
CA SER A 6 -20.25 -59.38 32.39
C SER A 6 -20.45 -57.84 32.36
N THR A 7 -21.68 -57.28 32.45
CA THR A 7 -23.08 -57.72 32.09
C THR A 7 -23.97 -56.46 32.02
N GLY A 8 -25.16 -56.54 31.39
CA GLY A 8 -26.20 -55.48 31.50
C GLY A 8 -27.19 -55.38 30.33
N GLN A 9 -28.16 -56.29 30.21
CA GLN A 9 -29.27 -56.21 29.24
C GLN A 9 -30.62 -56.53 29.89
N CYS A 10 -31.68 -55.83 29.45
CA CYS A 10 -33.03 -56.33 29.12
C CYS A 10 -33.93 -55.14 28.71
N THR A 11 -34.36 -55.01 27.44
CA THR A 11 -35.62 -55.48 26.80
C THR A 11 -36.89 -54.66 27.15
N GLY A 12 -37.82 -54.38 26.23
CA GLY A 12 -37.91 -54.81 24.82
C GLY A 12 -39.00 -54.16 23.93
N ARG A 13 -39.44 -54.96 22.94
CA ARG A 13 -40.34 -54.73 21.77
C ARG A 13 -41.84 -54.47 22.11
N SER A 14 -42.78 -54.05 21.21
CA SER A 14 -42.79 -53.49 19.82
C SER A 14 -44.24 -53.21 19.31
N GLN A 15 -44.42 -52.69 18.07
CA GLN A 15 -45.61 -52.84 17.16
C GLN A 15 -46.89 -52.01 17.50
N HIS A 16 -47.82 -51.61 16.60
CA HIS A 16 -47.90 -51.52 15.11
C HIS A 16 -49.16 -50.68 14.65
N LEU A 17 -49.29 -50.37 13.34
CA LEU A 17 -50.55 -50.06 12.57
C LEU A 17 -51.35 -48.76 12.92
N LEU A 18 -52.20 -48.14 12.08
CA LEU A 18 -52.26 -47.91 10.60
C LEU A 18 -53.37 -46.83 10.30
N THR A 19 -53.52 -46.40 9.03
CA THR A 19 -54.58 -45.52 8.44
C THR A 19 -54.51 -44.02 8.79
N SER A 20 -55.02 -43.04 8.02
CA SER A 20 -55.60 -43.00 6.64
C SER A 20 -55.41 -41.59 5.99
N SER A 21 -56.10 -41.30 4.87
CA SER A 21 -56.19 -39.99 4.18
C SER A 21 -57.66 -39.71 3.78
N PRO A 22 -58.05 -38.52 3.26
CA PRO A 22 -58.06 -38.36 1.79
C PRO A 22 -57.93 -36.92 1.15
N LEU A 23 -57.26 -36.86 -0.01
CA LEU A 23 -57.57 -36.13 -1.27
C LEU A 23 -57.90 -34.62 -1.36
N SER A 24 -57.02 -33.87 -2.06
CA SER A 24 -57.27 -33.12 -3.33
C SER A 24 -56.00 -32.32 -3.72
N SER A 25 -55.32 -32.49 -4.87
CA SER A 25 -55.65 -32.15 -6.28
C SER A 25 -55.85 -30.64 -6.54
N ALA A 26 -55.20 -29.95 -7.51
CA ALA A 26 -54.16 -30.29 -8.50
C ALA A 26 -53.48 -28.94 -8.97
N THR A 27 -52.58 -28.78 -9.96
CA THR A 27 -52.05 -29.61 -11.07
C THR A 27 -50.67 -29.06 -11.53
N SER A 28 -49.90 -29.81 -12.33
CA SER A 28 -48.79 -29.29 -13.17
C SER A 28 -49.20 -29.24 -14.66
N PRO A 29 -48.30 -28.81 -15.58
CA PRO A 29 -47.66 -29.85 -16.41
C PRO A 29 -46.16 -29.65 -16.69
N PHE A 30 -45.50 -30.76 -17.00
CA PHE A 30 -44.12 -30.83 -17.52
C PHE A 30 -44.12 -30.83 -19.07
N ILE A 31 -42.99 -30.42 -19.66
CA ILE A 31 -42.48 -30.98 -20.92
C ILE A 31 -41.01 -31.38 -20.69
N GLY A 32 -40.58 -32.50 -21.27
CA GLY A 32 -39.19 -33.01 -21.23
C GLY A 32 -38.79 -33.57 -22.60
N VAL A 33 -37.93 -34.62 -22.63
CA VAL A 33 -37.43 -35.32 -23.86
C VAL A 33 -36.33 -34.48 -24.57
N GLN A 34 -35.12 -34.97 -24.91
CA GLN A 34 -34.45 -36.27 -24.76
C GLN A 34 -32.90 -36.11 -24.74
N ARG A 35 -32.17 -37.16 -24.32
CA ARG A 35 -30.80 -37.48 -24.82
C ARG A 35 -30.92 -38.63 -25.84
N PRO A 36 -29.94 -38.85 -26.74
CA PRO A 36 -29.02 -39.97 -26.48
C PRO A 36 -27.60 -39.87 -27.12
N PHE A 37 -26.70 -40.75 -26.65
CA PHE A 37 -25.36 -41.10 -27.17
C PHE A 37 -24.29 -39.99 -27.27
N GLY A 38 -22.99 -40.30 -27.22
CA GLY A 38 -22.34 -41.61 -27.02
C GLY A 38 -20.94 -41.46 -26.39
N ALA A 39 -20.42 -42.53 -25.79
CA ALA A 39 -19.10 -42.52 -25.15
C ALA A 39 -17.96 -42.73 -26.16
N ASN A 40 -16.81 -42.11 -25.91
CA ASN A 40 -15.56 -42.51 -26.54
C ASN A 40 -14.40 -42.29 -25.56
N SER A 41 -13.64 -43.34 -25.26
CA SER A 41 -12.57 -43.36 -24.26
C SER A 41 -11.20 -43.24 -24.92
N GLY A 42 -10.48 -42.15 -24.64
CA GLY A 42 -9.08 -41.94 -24.98
C GLY A 42 -8.28 -41.48 -23.75
N PRO A 43 -6.96 -41.74 -23.68
CA PRO A 43 -6.19 -41.53 -22.45
C PRO A 43 -5.98 -40.05 -22.15
N ILE A 44 -6.48 -39.60 -21.01
CA ILE A 44 -6.09 -38.31 -20.42
C ILE A 44 -4.66 -38.48 -19.88
N SER A 45 -3.70 -37.76 -20.45
CA SER A 45 -2.33 -37.70 -19.91
C SER A 45 -2.35 -37.19 -18.47
N PRO A 46 -1.56 -37.76 -17.54
CA PRO A 46 -1.59 -37.35 -16.14
C PRO A 46 -1.13 -35.90 -16.00
N ILE A 47 -2.06 -35.01 -15.66
CA ILE A 47 -1.74 -33.66 -15.20
C ILE A 47 -0.94 -33.84 -13.90
N VAL A 48 0.33 -33.44 -13.94
CA VAL A 48 1.24 -33.54 -12.79
C VAL A 48 0.84 -32.49 -11.76
N PHE A 49 -0.03 -32.89 -10.82
CA PHE A 49 -0.21 -32.16 -9.57
C PHE A 49 1.11 -32.17 -8.81
N GLN A 50 1.91 -31.12 -8.96
CA GLN A 50 3.11 -30.93 -8.15
C GLN A 50 2.66 -30.62 -6.73
N LYS A 51 2.61 -31.66 -5.91
CA LYS A 51 2.09 -31.63 -4.54
C LYS A 51 3.00 -30.74 -3.68
N TYR A 52 2.52 -29.55 -3.33
CA TYR A 52 3.23 -28.60 -2.49
C TYR A 52 3.54 -29.22 -1.12
N SER A 53 4.80 -29.60 -0.92
CA SER A 53 5.33 -29.97 0.39
C SER A 53 5.59 -28.71 1.19
N LEU A 54 4.56 -28.20 1.89
CA LEU A 54 4.77 -27.27 2.99
C LEU A 54 5.59 -27.99 4.08
N THR A 55 6.89 -27.76 4.13
CA THR A 55 7.75 -28.21 5.21
C THR A 55 7.42 -27.39 6.47
N PRO A 56 6.93 -28.00 7.56
CA PRO A 56 6.91 -27.33 8.85
C PRO A 56 8.35 -27.01 9.24
N ALA A 57 8.59 -25.83 9.81
CA ALA A 57 9.87 -25.56 10.45
C ALA A 57 10.03 -26.53 11.63
N SER A 58 10.89 -27.54 11.48
CA SER A 58 11.08 -28.57 12.49
C SER A 58 11.66 -27.96 13.76
N SER A 59 11.09 -28.35 14.90
CA SER A 59 11.40 -27.76 16.20
C SER A 59 12.86 -27.99 16.61
N ILE A 60 13.67 -26.94 16.55
CA ILE A 60 14.98 -26.88 17.18
C ILE A 60 14.91 -25.82 18.28
N VAL A 61 14.85 -26.28 19.53
CA VAL A 61 15.06 -25.42 20.70
C VAL A 61 16.48 -24.84 20.61
N GLY A 62 16.60 -23.53 20.85
CA GLY A 62 17.66 -22.72 20.26
C GLY A 62 19.10 -23.12 20.61
N THR A 63 19.95 -23.12 19.59
CA THR A 63 21.38 -22.84 19.70
C THR A 63 21.74 -21.67 18.81
N ASN A 64 22.75 -20.88 19.18
CA ASN A 64 23.12 -19.66 18.45
C ASN A 64 23.72 -20.00 17.08
N VAL A 65 22.93 -19.87 16.02
CA VAL A 65 23.43 -19.85 14.64
C VAL A 65 24.08 -18.49 14.41
N ALA A 66 25.41 -18.47 14.24
CA ALA A 66 26.14 -17.25 13.89
C ALA A 66 25.72 -16.76 12.49
N PRO A 67 25.71 -15.44 12.23
CA PRO A 67 25.13 -14.88 11.01
C PRO A 67 26.03 -15.12 9.78
N THR A 68 25.79 -16.23 9.07
CA THR A 68 26.39 -16.54 7.76
C THR A 68 25.38 -16.98 6.69
N GLU A 69 24.11 -16.56 6.80
CA GLU A 69 23.33 -16.25 5.58
C GLU A 69 23.94 -14.93 5.04
N GLN A 70 24.55 -14.93 3.85
CA GLN A 70 25.04 -13.68 3.25
C GLN A 70 23.84 -12.77 2.91
N LEU A 71 23.90 -11.51 3.35
CA LEU A 71 22.89 -10.50 3.06
C LEU A 71 22.98 -10.08 1.58
N TYR A 72 22.39 -10.87 0.69
CA TYR A 72 22.43 -10.66 -0.75
C TYR A 72 21.71 -9.36 -1.16
N ASN A 73 22.31 -8.64 -2.09
CA ASN A 73 21.90 -7.28 -2.44
C ASN A 73 20.54 -7.21 -3.18
N TYR A 74 19.48 -7.00 -2.41
CA TYR A 74 18.40 -6.10 -2.84
C TYR A 74 19.03 -4.72 -3.08
N VAL A 75 18.84 -4.13 -4.26
CA VAL A 75 19.46 -2.84 -4.61
C VAL A 75 18.79 -1.73 -3.79
N PRO A 76 19.49 -1.04 -2.87
CA PRO A 76 18.89 0.05 -2.13
C PRO A 76 18.60 1.23 -3.06
N ALA A 77 17.65 2.09 -2.67
CA ALA A 77 17.46 3.37 -3.34
C ALA A 77 18.79 4.16 -3.41
N PRO A 78 19.06 4.88 -4.51
CA PRO A 78 20.35 5.53 -4.72
C PRO A 78 20.59 6.60 -3.64
N LYS A 79 21.77 6.54 -3.01
CA LYS A 79 22.27 7.59 -2.11
C LYS A 79 22.48 8.89 -2.90
N PRO A 80 22.22 10.07 -2.31
CA PRO A 80 22.47 11.35 -2.98
C PRO A 80 23.97 11.53 -3.25
N SER A 81 24.32 11.79 -4.50
CA SER A 81 25.69 12.17 -4.89
C SER A 81 25.93 13.65 -4.59
N HIS A 82 26.86 13.93 -3.69
CA HIS A 82 27.41 15.27 -3.55
C HIS A 82 28.30 15.59 -4.76
N SER A 83 28.19 16.81 -5.27
CA SER A 83 29.03 17.34 -6.35
C SER A 83 30.46 17.61 -5.87
N MET A 84 31.44 17.08 -6.59
CA MET A 84 32.75 17.73 -6.74
C MET A 84 33.08 17.82 -8.23
N LEU A 85 33.63 18.96 -8.62
CA LEU A 85 34.20 19.23 -9.93
C LEU A 85 35.72 19.03 -9.88
N ASP A 86 36.34 19.01 -11.06
CA ASP A 86 37.78 19.01 -11.33
C ASP A 86 38.53 17.70 -10.94
N ALA A 87 39.48 17.19 -11.73
CA ALA A 87 40.07 17.70 -12.98
C ALA A 87 40.48 16.58 -13.97
N THR A 88 40.61 16.97 -15.26
CA THR A 88 41.62 16.56 -16.28
C THR A 88 42.32 15.17 -16.23
N SER A 89 42.54 14.45 -17.33
CA SER A 89 42.41 14.75 -18.78
C SER A 89 42.42 13.48 -19.65
N THR A 90 42.18 13.65 -20.96
CA THR A 90 42.60 12.78 -22.10
C THR A 90 42.01 11.36 -22.18
N ALA A 91 41.71 10.79 -23.35
CA ALA A 91 41.88 11.26 -24.73
C ALA A 91 40.64 10.98 -25.59
N ALA A 92 40.45 11.73 -26.67
CA ALA A 92 39.37 11.51 -27.63
C ALA A 92 39.82 10.54 -28.75
N ALA A 93 38.95 9.59 -29.09
CA ALA A 93 39.11 8.72 -30.26
C ALA A 93 37.75 8.55 -30.96
N SER A 94 37.56 9.23 -32.08
CA SER A 94 36.38 9.11 -32.93
C SER A 94 36.45 7.85 -33.78
N LEU A 95 35.37 7.05 -33.81
CA LEU A 95 35.19 5.98 -34.79
C LEU A 95 33.88 6.16 -35.55
N THR A 96 33.96 5.94 -36.86
CA THR A 96 32.92 6.24 -37.86
C THR A 96 31.99 5.07 -38.14
N ALA A 97 30.85 5.34 -38.76
CA ALA A 97 29.77 4.36 -38.96
C ALA A 97 29.99 3.41 -40.16
N LEU A 98 29.50 2.17 -39.98
CA LEU A 98 29.11 1.20 -41.02
C LEU A 98 30.26 0.59 -41.88
N PRO A 99 30.04 -0.54 -42.60
CA PRO A 99 28.78 -1.29 -42.77
C PRO A 99 28.81 -2.77 -42.34
N ILE A 100 27.63 -3.30 -41.94
CA ILE A 100 27.33 -4.74 -41.97
C ILE A 100 26.03 -4.92 -42.76
N MET A 101 26.14 -5.30 -44.04
CA MET A 101 24.99 -5.55 -44.92
C MET A 101 25.25 -6.74 -45.88
N THR A 102 25.80 -7.83 -45.35
CA THR A 102 26.25 -8.98 -46.16
C THR A 102 26.00 -10.34 -45.47
N ALA A 103 24.80 -10.53 -44.92
CA ALA A 103 24.38 -11.78 -44.27
C ALA A 103 22.95 -12.23 -44.61
N PHE A 104 22.42 -11.86 -45.79
CA PHE A 104 21.07 -12.22 -46.24
C PHE A 104 21.06 -12.64 -47.73
N LYS A 105 21.51 -13.86 -48.05
CA LYS A 105 21.33 -14.43 -49.41
C LYS A 105 21.43 -15.95 -49.57
N SER A 106 20.92 -16.73 -48.61
CA SER A 106 20.80 -18.20 -48.78
C SER A 106 19.70 -18.82 -47.90
N LEU A 107 18.44 -18.71 -48.33
CA LEU A 107 17.30 -19.62 -48.05
C LEU A 107 16.00 -18.98 -48.57
N SER A 108 15.63 -19.31 -49.81
CA SER A 108 14.38 -18.85 -50.44
C SER A 108 13.90 -19.88 -51.45
N GLN A 109 12.59 -20.18 -51.45
CA GLN A 109 11.93 -21.32 -52.12
C GLN A 109 12.28 -22.65 -51.40
N GLN A 110 11.32 -23.43 -50.90
CA GLN A 110 10.03 -23.80 -51.50
C GLN A 110 8.83 -23.83 -50.51
N ALA A 111 7.62 -23.80 -51.09
CA ALA A 111 6.33 -24.31 -50.56
C ALA A 111 5.67 -23.73 -49.28
N ALA A 112 4.68 -22.85 -49.51
CA ALA A 112 3.35 -22.81 -48.85
C ALA A 112 3.21 -22.64 -47.31
N PRO A 113 3.22 -21.39 -46.79
CA PRO A 113 2.72 -21.05 -45.46
C PRO A 113 1.22 -20.68 -45.49
N ALA A 114 0.33 -21.55 -44.99
CA ALA A 114 -1.11 -21.22 -44.85
C ALA A 114 -1.81 -21.97 -43.69
N THR A 115 -1.58 -23.28 -43.54
CA THR A 115 -2.46 -24.16 -42.76
C THR A 115 -2.01 -24.45 -41.31
N LEU A 116 -0.93 -23.82 -40.84
CA LEU A 116 -0.38 -24.05 -39.49
C LEU A 116 -0.67 -22.92 -38.48
N MET A 117 -1.22 -21.78 -38.92
CA MET A 117 -1.55 -20.65 -38.04
C MET A 117 -2.96 -20.75 -37.42
N ALA A 118 -3.85 -21.54 -38.01
CA ALA A 118 -5.27 -21.62 -37.60
C ALA A 118 -5.52 -22.42 -36.30
N ALA A 119 -4.56 -23.24 -35.86
CA ALA A 119 -4.70 -24.09 -34.68
C ALA A 119 -4.24 -23.45 -33.36
N ALA A 120 -3.64 -22.24 -33.42
CA ALA A 120 -3.04 -21.55 -32.27
C ALA A 120 -3.86 -20.36 -31.74
N LEU A 121 -5.08 -20.14 -32.25
CA LEU A 121 -5.89 -18.92 -32.02
C LEU A 121 -7.17 -19.13 -31.20
N THR A 122 -7.42 -20.34 -30.69
CA THR A 122 -8.62 -20.68 -29.89
C THR A 122 -8.43 -20.49 -28.37
N ALA A 123 -7.40 -19.75 -27.94
CA ALA A 123 -7.09 -19.46 -26.54
C ALA A 123 -6.85 -17.96 -26.27
N ASN A 124 -7.45 -17.06 -27.06
CA ASN A 124 -7.39 -15.62 -26.78
C ASN A 124 -8.44 -15.20 -25.76
N SER A 125 -7.97 -14.65 -24.63
CA SER A 125 -8.76 -13.91 -23.66
C SER A 125 -9.26 -12.59 -24.28
N ASN A 126 -10.50 -12.57 -24.75
CA ASN A 126 -11.11 -11.39 -25.37
C ASN A 126 -11.55 -10.31 -24.36
N VAL A 127 -10.59 -9.82 -23.57
CA VAL A 127 -10.58 -8.44 -23.10
C VAL A 127 -9.43 -7.78 -23.84
N ALA A 128 -9.75 -6.86 -24.75
CA ALA A 128 -8.72 -6.04 -25.37
C ALA A 128 -8.12 -5.12 -24.30
N ASP A 129 -6.79 -5.13 -24.12
CA ASP A 129 -6.07 -4.19 -23.26
C ASP A 129 -6.07 -2.79 -23.92
N ILE A 130 -7.24 -2.15 -23.89
CA ILE A 130 -7.48 -0.78 -24.32
C ILE A 130 -6.75 0.14 -23.34
N PRO A 131 -5.81 0.98 -23.80
CA PRO A 131 -5.05 1.86 -22.91
C PRO A 131 -5.94 2.86 -22.16
N VAL A 132 -5.72 2.96 -20.86
CA VAL A 132 -6.56 3.68 -19.91
C VAL A 132 -6.21 5.17 -19.93
N THR A 133 -7.15 6.00 -20.41
CA THR A 133 -6.98 7.46 -20.40
C THR A 133 -7.26 8.01 -19.00
N TYR A 134 -6.33 8.81 -18.47
CA TYR A 134 -6.50 9.56 -17.24
C TYR A 134 -5.73 10.88 -17.30
N LYS A 135 -6.01 11.79 -16.37
CA LYS A 135 -5.16 12.93 -16.06
C LYS A 135 -5.26 13.18 -14.56
N PHE A 136 -4.13 13.44 -13.92
CA PHE A 136 -4.08 13.83 -12.52
C PHE A 136 -3.53 15.24 -12.41
N ASP A 137 -4.27 16.12 -11.76
CA ASP A 137 -3.78 17.43 -11.40
C ASP A 137 -2.98 17.30 -10.10
N LEU A 138 -1.66 17.53 -10.22
CA LEU A 138 -0.79 17.62 -9.05
C LEU A 138 -1.13 18.88 -8.25
N PRO A 139 -0.98 18.88 -6.92
CA PRO A 139 -1.08 20.12 -6.15
C PRO A 139 -0.01 21.12 -6.61
N ASP A 140 -0.33 22.42 -6.60
CA ASP A 140 0.60 23.48 -7.00
C ASP A 140 1.88 23.46 -6.16
N SER A 141 1.71 23.27 -4.85
CA SER A 141 2.77 23.21 -3.84
C SER A 141 2.35 22.32 -2.66
N PHE A 142 3.26 22.15 -1.70
CA PHE A 142 3.01 21.47 -0.43
C PHE A 142 2.90 22.53 0.67
N SER A 143 1.71 22.67 1.28
CA SER A 143 1.36 23.78 2.18
C SER A 143 0.25 23.41 3.16
N GLY A 144 0.17 24.09 4.30
CA GLY A 144 -0.88 23.84 5.31
C GLY A 144 -0.76 22.44 5.91
N ALA A 145 -1.80 21.62 5.82
CA ALA A 145 -1.74 20.23 6.28
C ALA A 145 -0.72 19.34 5.51
N LEU A 146 -0.22 19.82 4.36
CA LEU A 146 0.86 19.21 3.58
C LEU A 146 2.22 19.92 3.74
N GLU A 147 2.39 20.83 4.71
CA GLU A 147 3.61 21.65 4.81
C GLU A 147 4.89 20.82 5.06
N PRO A 148 5.92 20.92 4.20
CA PRO A 148 7.12 20.09 4.30
C PRO A 148 7.92 20.27 5.60
N ASN A 149 7.83 19.27 6.46
CA ASN A 149 8.70 19.09 7.61
C ASN A 149 9.83 18.09 7.30
N ASN A 150 10.50 17.55 8.32
CA ASN A 150 11.48 16.46 8.13
C ASN A 150 11.37 15.39 9.25
N LEU A 151 10.17 15.22 9.82
CA LEU A 151 9.94 14.37 11.00
C LEU A 151 10.28 12.89 10.75
N LEU A 152 9.99 12.38 9.54
CA LEU A 152 10.33 10.98 9.19
C LEU A 152 11.83 10.71 9.20
N ALA A 153 12.66 11.71 8.91
CA ALA A 153 14.12 11.54 8.94
C ALA A 153 14.69 11.34 10.36
N GLY A 154 13.90 11.64 11.40
CA GLY A 154 14.25 11.36 12.80
C GLY A 154 13.87 9.95 13.29
N ALA A 155 13.28 9.11 12.46
CA ALA A 155 12.90 7.75 12.84
C ALA A 155 14.14 6.85 13.04
N THR A 156 14.15 6.08 14.13
CA THR A 156 15.20 5.10 14.43
C THR A 156 14.96 3.79 13.69
N ARG A 157 15.98 2.94 13.55
CA ARG A 157 15.89 1.64 12.88
C ARG A 157 15.76 0.52 13.90
N MET A 158 14.83 -0.39 13.67
CA MET A 158 14.64 -1.62 14.44
C MET A 158 14.85 -2.84 13.55
N PHE A 159 15.42 -3.90 14.15
CA PHE A 159 15.70 -5.17 13.47
C PHE A 159 16.63 -5.02 12.24
N GLU A 160 17.51 -4.03 12.24
CA GLU A 160 18.37 -3.71 11.09
C GLU A 160 19.29 -4.89 10.74
N GLY A 161 19.22 -5.33 9.47
CA GLY A 161 19.92 -6.51 8.98
C GLY A 161 19.30 -7.86 9.35
N GLN A 162 18.23 -7.89 10.14
CA GLN A 162 17.52 -9.13 10.52
C GLN A 162 16.29 -9.42 9.63
N ILE A 163 15.68 -8.37 9.05
CA ILE A 163 14.49 -8.44 8.19
C ILE A 163 14.71 -7.63 6.90
N ILE A 164 14.05 -7.97 5.80
CA ILE A 164 14.23 -7.29 4.50
C ILE A 164 12.87 -6.98 3.85
N GLY A 165 12.60 -5.70 3.59
CA GLY A 165 11.36 -5.23 2.96
C GLY A 165 10.07 -5.55 3.75
N PRO A 166 9.98 -5.21 5.05
CA PRO A 166 8.76 -5.42 5.85
C PRO A 166 7.61 -4.54 5.35
N THR A 167 6.65 -5.13 4.65
CA THR A 167 5.60 -4.42 3.90
C THR A 167 4.40 -3.98 4.74
N SER A 168 3.66 -4.95 5.28
CA SER A 168 2.62 -4.73 6.31
C SER A 168 3.06 -5.25 7.66
N LEU A 169 2.53 -4.63 8.71
CA LEU A 169 2.86 -4.79 10.11
C LEU A 169 1.59 -5.14 10.91
N ALA A 170 1.75 -5.93 11.96
CA ALA A 170 0.73 -6.11 13.00
C ALA A 170 1.41 -6.14 14.37
N ILE A 171 0.78 -5.59 15.41
CA ILE A 171 1.31 -5.62 16.79
C ILE A 171 0.34 -6.39 17.68
N HIS A 172 0.88 -7.32 18.47
CA HIS A 172 0.14 -8.01 19.52
C HIS A 172 1.07 -8.22 20.72
N LYS A 173 0.71 -7.61 21.86
CA LYS A 173 1.54 -7.59 23.08
C LYS A 173 2.93 -7.03 22.74
N ASP A 174 3.99 -7.66 23.22
CA ASP A 174 5.39 -7.23 23.00
C ASP A 174 5.97 -7.55 21.61
N PHE A 175 5.15 -8.04 20.67
CA PHE A 175 5.60 -8.50 19.36
C PHE A 175 5.02 -7.66 18.22
N ILE A 176 5.88 -7.36 17.25
CA ILE A 176 5.52 -6.85 15.92
C ILE A 176 5.77 -7.93 14.87
N TYR A 177 4.80 -8.14 14.00
CA TYR A 177 4.83 -9.15 12.94
C TYR A 177 4.93 -8.45 11.59
N ALA A 178 5.69 -9.01 10.64
CA ALA A 178 5.91 -8.37 9.35
C ALA A 178 6.03 -9.37 8.19
N GLY A 179 5.43 -9.01 7.06
CA GLY A 179 5.59 -9.72 5.78
C GLY A 179 6.80 -9.18 4.99
N THR A 180 7.79 -10.02 4.72
CA THR A 180 9.10 -9.61 4.15
C THR A 180 9.34 -10.16 2.75
N ALA A 181 10.37 -9.64 2.06
CA ALA A 181 10.87 -10.23 0.83
C ALA A 181 11.35 -11.69 1.06
N GLY A 182 11.31 -12.52 0.01
CA GLY A 182 11.71 -13.93 0.11
C GLY A 182 10.67 -14.86 0.76
N GLY A 183 9.38 -14.51 0.72
CA GLY A 183 8.29 -15.38 1.18
C GLY A 183 8.16 -15.55 2.69
N ALA A 184 8.79 -14.69 3.50
CA ALA A 184 8.87 -14.91 4.94
C ALA A 184 7.91 -14.03 5.75
N VAL A 185 7.44 -14.59 6.86
CA VAL A 185 6.75 -13.85 7.94
C VAL A 185 7.65 -13.87 9.16
N TRP A 186 7.92 -12.69 9.71
CA TRP A 186 8.81 -12.49 10.85
C TRP A 186 8.05 -11.98 12.07
N ARG A 187 8.61 -12.27 13.25
CA ARG A 187 8.18 -11.79 14.56
C ARG A 187 9.34 -11.06 15.24
N GLY A 188 9.29 -9.74 15.30
CA GLY A 188 10.19 -8.89 16.07
C GLY A 188 9.69 -8.69 17.50
N ASN A 189 10.56 -8.87 18.50
CA ASN A 189 10.25 -8.51 19.87
C ASN A 189 10.62 -7.04 20.13
N LEU A 190 9.64 -6.24 20.55
CA LEU A 190 9.75 -4.79 20.71
C LEU A 190 10.62 -4.37 21.91
N ARG A 191 10.85 -5.26 22.89
CA ARG A 191 11.69 -5.01 24.07
C ARG A 191 13.17 -5.37 23.86
N THR A 192 13.44 -6.48 23.15
CA THR A 192 14.82 -6.97 22.97
C THR A 192 15.47 -6.55 21.65
N GLY A 193 14.69 -6.14 20.64
CA GLY A 193 15.21 -5.77 19.31
C GLY A 193 15.63 -6.97 18.45
N ASN A 194 15.29 -8.20 18.86
CA ASN A 194 15.54 -9.43 18.13
C ASN A 194 14.31 -9.82 17.29
N ALA A 195 14.52 -10.29 16.07
CA ALA A 195 13.49 -10.84 15.19
C ALA A 195 13.73 -12.33 14.88
N THR A 196 12.65 -13.11 14.82
CA THR A 196 12.68 -14.53 14.41
C THR A 196 11.76 -14.79 13.22
N ARG A 197 12.22 -15.58 12.26
CA ARG A 197 11.43 -16.04 11.11
C ARG A 197 10.43 -17.10 11.60
N ILE A 198 9.14 -16.80 11.57
CA ILE A 198 8.07 -17.71 12.04
C ILE A 198 7.46 -18.54 10.92
N ALA A 199 7.49 -18.04 9.68
CA ALA A 199 7.16 -18.81 8.48
C ALA A 199 8.05 -18.39 7.30
N LYS A 200 8.23 -19.30 6.34
CA LYS A 200 8.85 -19.05 5.02
C LYS A 200 8.10 -19.92 4.00
N ILE A 201 7.70 -19.34 2.87
CA ILE A 201 6.82 -19.98 1.87
C ILE A 201 7.43 -19.85 0.47
N ASN A 202 8.68 -20.29 0.34
CA ASN A 202 9.47 -20.17 -0.89
C ASN A 202 9.63 -21.51 -1.63
N ASN A 203 9.87 -21.44 -2.95
CA ASN A 203 10.45 -22.53 -3.73
C ASN A 203 11.99 -22.52 -3.54
N ASP A 204 12.66 -23.67 -3.63
CA ASP A 204 14.14 -23.77 -3.70
C ASP A 204 14.74 -22.84 -4.78
N MET A 205 13.99 -22.63 -5.88
CA MET A 205 14.36 -21.73 -6.97
C MET A 205 14.46 -20.25 -6.55
N CYS A 206 13.78 -19.84 -5.47
CA CYS A 206 13.90 -18.48 -4.91
C CYS A 206 15.34 -18.16 -4.50
N GLU A 207 16.09 -19.14 -3.99
CA GLU A 207 17.46 -18.93 -3.49
C GLU A 207 18.45 -18.65 -4.62
N LYS A 208 18.10 -19.05 -5.84
CA LYS A 208 18.86 -18.77 -7.08
C LYS A 208 18.36 -17.54 -7.84
N LYS A 209 17.15 -17.05 -7.55
CA LYS A 209 16.46 -15.98 -8.27
C LYS A 209 15.67 -15.08 -7.32
N SER A 210 16.35 -14.57 -6.29
CA SER A 210 15.72 -13.81 -5.19
C SER A 210 15.12 -12.46 -5.59
N TRP A 211 15.35 -12.00 -6.83
CA TRP A 211 14.69 -10.85 -7.44
C TRP A 211 13.32 -11.17 -8.05
N ASP A 212 13.01 -12.46 -8.30
CA ASP A 212 11.71 -12.90 -8.82
C ASP A 212 10.81 -13.36 -7.68
N SER A 213 9.95 -12.44 -7.23
CA SER A 213 9.02 -12.71 -6.13
C SER A 213 8.00 -13.83 -6.43
N SER A 214 7.78 -14.21 -7.70
CA SER A 214 6.86 -15.30 -8.05
C SER A 214 7.40 -16.68 -7.67
N LEU A 215 8.72 -16.82 -7.56
CA LEU A 215 9.38 -18.03 -7.08
C LEU A 215 9.53 -18.03 -5.55
N CYS A 216 9.46 -16.86 -4.92
CA CYS A 216 9.72 -16.66 -3.51
C CYS A 216 8.49 -16.57 -2.63
N GLY A 217 7.35 -16.12 -3.15
CA GLY A 217 6.27 -15.58 -2.34
C GLY A 217 6.56 -14.13 -1.89
N ARG A 218 5.50 -13.42 -1.51
CA ARG A 218 5.55 -12.11 -0.88
C ARG A 218 4.32 -11.92 0.02
N PRO A 219 4.43 -12.20 1.33
CA PRO A 219 3.45 -11.75 2.31
C PRO A 219 3.41 -10.22 2.28
N LEU A 220 2.25 -9.66 1.94
CA LEU A 220 2.06 -8.22 1.71
C LEU A 220 1.17 -7.58 2.76
N GLY A 221 -0.01 -8.15 3.07
CA GLY A 221 -0.87 -7.72 4.18
C GLY A 221 -0.73 -8.63 5.39
N VAL A 222 -0.64 -8.05 6.60
CA VAL A 222 -0.62 -8.79 7.87
C VAL A 222 -1.63 -8.16 8.85
N ARG A 223 -2.37 -9.01 9.56
CA ARG A 223 -3.26 -8.63 10.68
C ARG A 223 -3.18 -9.71 11.78
N VAL A 224 -3.67 -9.36 12.97
CA VAL A 224 -3.72 -10.23 14.15
C VAL A 224 -5.07 -10.01 14.85
N ASP A 225 -5.71 -11.08 15.31
CA ASP A 225 -6.96 -11.00 16.07
C ASP A 225 -6.70 -10.72 17.56
N GLY A 226 -7.77 -10.51 18.33
CA GLY A 226 -7.68 -10.34 19.79
C GLY A 226 -7.09 -11.52 20.56
N ASN A 227 -7.08 -12.73 19.97
CA ASN A 227 -6.53 -13.94 20.57
C ASN A 227 -5.01 -14.10 20.33
N GLY A 228 -4.48 -13.51 19.26
CA GLY A 228 -3.10 -13.66 18.79
C GLY A 228 -2.92 -14.57 17.57
N VAL A 229 -4.02 -14.95 16.90
CA VAL A 229 -4.00 -15.62 15.59
C VAL A 229 -3.63 -14.60 14.53
N LEU A 230 -2.56 -14.87 13.78
CA LEU A 230 -2.16 -14.03 12.66
C LEU A 230 -2.96 -14.43 11.42
N TYR A 231 -3.37 -13.44 10.64
CA TYR A 231 -3.87 -13.61 9.29
C TYR A 231 -2.97 -12.80 8.34
N PHE A 232 -2.54 -13.40 7.24
CA PHE A 232 -1.75 -12.69 6.24
C PHE A 232 -2.11 -13.13 4.83
N VAL A 233 -1.88 -12.24 3.87
CA VAL A 233 -2.05 -12.52 2.44
C VAL A 233 -0.68 -12.50 1.75
N ASP A 234 -0.39 -13.59 1.04
CA ASP A 234 0.72 -13.67 0.11
C ASP A 234 0.25 -13.31 -1.31
N ALA A 235 1.02 -12.50 -2.02
CA ALA A 235 0.68 -12.01 -3.36
C ALA A 235 0.35 -13.11 -4.37
N TYR A 236 0.99 -14.28 -4.24
CA TYR A 236 0.87 -15.43 -5.13
C TYR A 236 0.15 -16.60 -4.47
N LEU A 237 0.35 -16.82 -3.17
CA LEU A 237 -0.15 -18.00 -2.46
C LEU A 237 -1.46 -17.77 -1.72
N GLY A 238 -1.87 -16.50 -1.56
CA GLY A 238 -3.18 -16.11 -1.03
C GLY A 238 -3.26 -16.01 0.51
N LEU A 239 -4.48 -16.06 1.04
CA LEU A 239 -4.78 -15.93 2.46
C LEU A 239 -4.32 -17.17 3.25
N HIS A 240 -3.62 -16.91 4.34
CA HIS A 240 -3.18 -17.89 5.32
C HIS A 240 -3.45 -17.39 6.74
N SER A 241 -3.51 -18.32 7.70
CA SER A 241 -3.44 -18.01 9.13
C SER A 241 -2.30 -18.73 9.82
N ILE A 242 -1.71 -18.11 10.85
CA ILE A 242 -0.78 -18.75 11.78
C ILE A 242 -1.40 -18.77 13.18
N HIS A 243 -1.51 -19.96 13.76
CA HIS A 243 -1.78 -20.17 15.17
C HIS A 243 -0.48 -20.55 15.90
N PHE A 244 -0.35 -20.12 17.15
CA PHE A 244 0.74 -20.51 18.05
C PHE A 244 0.18 -21.46 19.11
N ASP A 245 0.78 -22.64 19.27
CA ASP A 245 0.38 -23.55 20.34
C ASP A 245 0.98 -23.20 21.71
N GLN A 246 0.70 -24.00 22.73
CA GLN A 246 1.14 -23.77 24.11
C GLN A 246 2.67 -23.77 24.28
N ASP A 247 3.41 -24.35 23.32
CA ASP A 247 4.88 -24.40 23.28
C ASP A 247 5.46 -23.34 22.29
N ASP A 248 4.67 -22.34 21.89
CA ASP A 248 4.99 -21.30 20.90
C ASP A 248 5.29 -21.84 19.47
N ARG A 249 4.82 -23.07 19.16
CA ARG A 249 5.03 -23.67 17.83
C ARG A 249 4.01 -23.17 16.83
N VAL A 250 4.48 -22.87 15.63
CA VAL A 250 3.70 -22.33 14.51
C VAL A 250 2.91 -23.42 13.79
N GLN A 251 1.59 -23.28 13.73
CA GLN A 251 0.73 -23.96 12.76
C GLN A 251 0.31 -22.98 11.66
N LEU A 252 0.86 -23.17 10.46
CA LEU A 252 0.49 -22.44 9.25
C LEU A 252 -0.65 -23.19 8.53
N THR A 253 -1.75 -22.48 8.26
CA THR A 253 -2.93 -23.01 7.55
C THR A 253 -3.25 -22.14 6.33
N PRO A 254 -3.25 -22.67 5.09
CA PRO A 254 -3.77 -21.97 3.92
C PRO A 254 -5.31 -21.92 3.96
N LEU A 255 -5.89 -20.78 3.57
CA LEU A 255 -7.33 -20.51 3.70
C LEU A 255 -8.02 -20.21 2.36
N LEU A 256 -7.37 -19.46 1.46
CA LEU A 256 -7.92 -19.06 0.15
C LEU A 256 -6.79 -18.66 -0.82
N SER A 257 -6.62 -19.36 -1.94
CA SER A 257 -5.60 -19.02 -2.95
C SER A 257 -6.02 -17.86 -3.86
N VAL A 258 -5.05 -17.21 -4.52
CA VAL A 258 -5.33 -16.10 -5.44
C VAL A 258 -6.04 -16.58 -6.72
N GLU A 259 -5.77 -17.80 -7.19
CA GLU A 259 -6.42 -18.40 -8.36
C GLU A 259 -7.87 -18.81 -8.07
N GLN A 260 -8.17 -19.26 -6.83
CA GLN A 260 -9.53 -19.64 -6.45
C GLN A 260 -10.52 -18.49 -6.63
N VAL A 261 -10.09 -17.24 -6.40
CA VAL A 261 -10.91 -16.04 -6.59
C VAL A 261 -10.81 -15.44 -7.99
N GLY A 262 -10.05 -16.05 -8.91
CA GLY A 262 -9.82 -15.53 -10.26
C GLY A 262 -8.80 -14.38 -10.33
N GLY A 263 -7.96 -14.21 -9.30
CA GLY A 263 -6.93 -13.19 -9.22
C GLY A 263 -5.58 -13.61 -9.80
N LYS A 264 -4.66 -12.62 -9.88
CA LYS A 264 -3.22 -12.85 -10.12
C LYS A 264 -2.28 -12.21 -9.11
N TYR A 265 -2.77 -11.26 -8.31
CA TYR A 265 -2.02 -10.57 -7.27
C TYR A 265 -2.97 -10.25 -6.10
N MET A 266 -2.80 -10.93 -4.97
CA MET A 266 -3.50 -10.59 -3.71
C MET A 266 -2.74 -9.49 -2.95
N GLY A 267 -3.41 -8.41 -2.56
CA GLY A 267 -2.77 -7.21 -2.01
C GLY A 267 -2.70 -7.20 -0.48
N HIS A 268 -3.77 -6.70 0.13
CA HIS A 268 -3.85 -6.38 1.56
C HIS A 268 -5.16 -6.91 2.17
N LEU A 269 -5.26 -6.98 3.51
CA LEU A 269 -6.44 -7.48 4.23
C LEU A 269 -6.84 -6.62 5.43
N VAL A 270 -8.12 -6.68 5.80
CA VAL A 270 -8.69 -6.23 7.08
C VAL A 270 -9.62 -7.29 7.67
N LEU A 271 -9.73 -7.32 9.01
CA LEU A 271 -10.56 -8.25 9.77
C LEU A 271 -11.76 -7.51 10.41
N ASP A 272 -12.98 -7.97 10.14
CA ASP A 272 -14.16 -7.68 10.97
C ASP A 272 -14.31 -8.86 11.95
N GLU A 273 -13.55 -8.78 13.06
CA GLU A 273 -13.53 -9.81 14.11
C GLU A 273 -14.93 -10.06 14.68
N GLY A 274 -15.32 -11.33 14.73
CA GLY A 274 -16.63 -11.79 15.21
C GLY A 274 -17.78 -11.70 14.19
N ALA A 275 -17.55 -11.14 13.00
CA ALA A 275 -18.59 -11.01 11.97
C ALA A 275 -18.74 -12.24 11.05
N GLY A 276 -17.94 -13.28 11.24
CA GLY A 276 -18.06 -14.54 10.51
C GLY A 276 -19.14 -15.47 11.08
N THR A 277 -19.51 -16.50 10.32
CA THR A 277 -20.38 -17.56 10.88
C THR A 277 -19.66 -18.33 11.98
N ASN A 278 -20.41 -19.04 12.84
CA ASN A 278 -19.84 -19.91 13.89
C ASN A 278 -18.88 -19.22 14.89
N GLY A 279 -18.88 -17.88 14.97
CA GLY A 279 -17.94 -17.10 15.79
C GLY A 279 -16.61 -16.76 15.07
N GLY A 280 -16.51 -17.03 13.77
CA GLY A 280 -15.38 -16.66 12.93
C GLY A 280 -15.32 -15.15 12.62
N HIS A 281 -14.60 -14.80 11.57
CA HIS A 281 -14.36 -13.41 11.16
C HIS A 281 -14.72 -13.24 9.68
N MET A 282 -15.15 -12.04 9.29
CA MET A 282 -15.05 -11.64 7.89
C MET A 282 -13.65 -11.10 7.64
N VAL A 283 -12.96 -11.67 6.65
CA VAL A 283 -11.72 -11.12 6.09
C VAL A 283 -12.08 -10.42 4.79
N TYR A 284 -11.78 -9.13 4.69
CA TYR A 284 -11.93 -8.37 3.44
C TYR A 284 -10.53 -8.17 2.83
N ILE A 285 -10.39 -8.51 1.55
CA ILE A 285 -9.09 -8.69 0.88
C ILE A 285 -9.09 -7.95 -0.46
N THR A 286 -8.05 -7.17 -0.76
CA THR A 286 -7.85 -6.64 -2.11
C THR A 286 -7.20 -7.67 -3.03
N ILE A 287 -7.70 -7.74 -4.25
CA ILE A 287 -7.02 -8.37 -5.39
C ILE A 287 -6.60 -7.23 -6.32
N ALA A 288 -5.29 -7.00 -6.42
CA ALA A 288 -4.70 -5.87 -7.13
C ALA A 288 -4.86 -5.96 -8.65
N SER A 289 -4.90 -7.17 -9.22
CA SER A 289 -5.24 -7.43 -10.62
C SER A 289 -5.73 -8.87 -10.81
N ALA A 290 -6.65 -9.06 -11.76
CA ALA A 290 -7.10 -10.36 -12.24
C ALA A 290 -6.19 -10.95 -13.34
N LYS A 291 -5.30 -10.14 -13.93
CA LYS A 291 -4.50 -10.50 -15.13
C LYS A 291 -2.99 -10.32 -14.98
N ARG A 292 -2.52 -9.55 -14.01
CA ARG A 292 -1.09 -9.30 -13.73
C ARG A 292 -0.73 -9.73 -12.31
N ASP A 293 0.42 -10.37 -12.19
CA ASP A 293 1.01 -10.75 -10.91
C ASP A 293 1.92 -9.63 -10.35
N LEU A 294 2.36 -9.75 -9.10
CA LEU A 294 3.19 -8.74 -8.43
C LEU A 294 4.50 -8.42 -9.17
N THR A 295 5.10 -9.32 -9.98
CA THR A 295 6.32 -8.97 -10.73
C THR A 295 6.07 -7.83 -11.73
N GLN A 296 4.82 -7.67 -12.18
CA GLN A 296 4.39 -6.69 -13.17
C GLN A 296 3.86 -5.39 -12.54
N TRP A 297 4.03 -5.17 -11.23
CA TRP A 297 3.46 -4.02 -10.52
C TRP A 297 3.80 -2.68 -11.17
N THR A 298 5.04 -2.45 -11.63
CA THR A 298 5.38 -1.17 -12.27
C THR A 298 4.67 -0.96 -13.61
N ALA A 299 4.35 -2.04 -14.34
CA ALA A 299 3.51 -1.97 -15.53
C ALA A 299 2.06 -1.61 -15.18
N MET A 300 1.55 -2.01 -14.00
CA MET A 300 0.24 -1.61 -13.47
C MET A 300 0.19 -0.15 -12.95
N VAL A 301 1.35 0.47 -12.71
CA VAL A 301 1.46 1.91 -12.40
C VAL A 301 1.60 2.73 -13.68
N ILE A 302 2.44 2.27 -14.62
CA ILE A 302 2.65 2.94 -15.91
C ILE A 302 1.38 2.85 -16.76
N GLU A 303 0.71 1.71 -16.80
CA GLU A 303 -0.57 1.51 -17.48
C GLU A 303 -1.60 0.89 -16.52
N PRO A 304 -2.51 1.72 -15.94
CA PRO A 304 -3.38 1.32 -14.85
C PRO A 304 -4.15 0.02 -15.09
N ASP A 305 -4.05 -0.89 -14.13
CA ASP A 305 -4.85 -2.11 -14.15
C ASP A 305 -6.18 -1.91 -13.42
N THR A 306 -7.26 -1.80 -14.20
CA THR A 306 -8.63 -1.61 -13.69
C THR A 306 -9.37 -2.94 -13.49
N THR A 307 -8.65 -4.06 -13.37
CA THR A 307 -9.22 -5.39 -13.12
C THR A 307 -9.19 -5.81 -11.66
N GLY A 308 -8.84 -4.89 -10.75
CA GLY A 308 -8.83 -5.16 -9.31
C GLY A 308 -10.23 -5.32 -8.72
N PHE A 309 -10.32 -6.02 -7.59
CA PHE A 309 -11.57 -6.30 -6.90
C PHE A 309 -11.36 -6.57 -5.39
N VAL A 310 -12.44 -6.57 -4.61
CA VAL A 310 -12.43 -6.95 -3.19
C VAL A 310 -13.20 -8.26 -3.00
N VAL A 311 -12.58 -9.18 -2.26
CA VAL A 311 -13.18 -10.43 -1.81
C VAL A 311 -13.52 -10.32 -0.33
N GLN A 312 -14.68 -10.84 0.08
CA GLN A 312 -14.96 -11.20 1.47
C GLN A 312 -14.80 -12.72 1.64
N TYR A 313 -14.19 -13.15 2.76
CA TYR A 313 -14.00 -14.56 3.14
C TYR A 313 -14.44 -14.78 4.59
N ASP A 314 -15.19 -15.85 4.85
CA ASP A 314 -15.67 -16.23 6.18
C ASP A 314 -14.80 -17.32 6.80
N THR A 315 -14.05 -17.00 7.86
CA THR A 315 -13.20 -17.99 8.54
C THR A 315 -13.99 -19.08 9.26
N GLY A 316 -15.29 -18.89 9.49
CA GLY A 316 -16.18 -19.83 10.17
C GLY A 316 -16.76 -20.95 9.29
N ASN A 317 -16.70 -20.83 7.96
CA ASN A 317 -17.22 -21.82 7.01
C ASN A 317 -16.43 -21.95 5.68
N GLY A 318 -15.39 -21.13 5.48
CA GLY A 318 -14.54 -21.16 4.30
C GLY A 318 -15.18 -20.63 3.01
N GLN A 319 -16.37 -20.03 3.06
CA GLN A 319 -17.01 -19.43 1.89
C GLN A 319 -16.41 -18.06 1.57
N TYR A 320 -16.38 -17.71 0.29
CA TYR A 320 -15.96 -16.39 -0.19
C TYR A 320 -16.91 -15.83 -1.23
N SER A 321 -16.84 -14.52 -1.46
CA SER A 321 -17.52 -13.86 -2.59
C SER A 321 -16.81 -12.57 -2.97
N ILE A 322 -16.79 -12.25 -4.27
CA ILE A 322 -16.39 -10.93 -4.75
C ILE A 322 -17.53 -9.96 -4.42
N ILE A 323 -17.21 -8.85 -3.76
CA ILE A 323 -18.21 -7.85 -3.33
C ILE A 323 -18.13 -6.53 -4.09
N TRP A 324 -16.99 -6.20 -4.68
CA TRP A 324 -16.73 -4.93 -5.36
C TRP A 324 -15.65 -5.16 -6.42
N ASP A 325 -15.86 -4.67 -7.65
CA ASP A 325 -14.99 -4.93 -8.79
C ASP A 325 -14.62 -3.66 -9.58
N LYS A 326 -13.76 -3.83 -10.61
CA LYS A 326 -13.30 -2.79 -11.54
C LYS A 326 -12.45 -1.68 -10.90
N LEU A 327 -11.72 -2.03 -9.84
CA LEU A 327 -10.84 -1.14 -9.08
C LEU A 327 -9.48 -0.95 -9.77
N TRP A 328 -8.92 0.25 -9.64
CA TRP A 328 -7.65 0.67 -10.23
C TRP A 328 -6.47 0.35 -9.31
N TYR A 329 -5.92 -0.86 -9.44
CA TYR A 329 -4.83 -1.37 -8.59
C TYR A 329 -5.08 -1.10 -7.09
N PRO A 330 -6.09 -1.76 -6.46
CA PRO A 330 -6.40 -1.58 -5.05
C PRO A 330 -5.28 -2.16 -4.16
N THR A 331 -4.39 -1.31 -3.67
CA THR A 331 -3.25 -1.70 -2.82
C THR A 331 -3.65 -1.94 -1.38
N SER A 332 -4.61 -1.17 -0.87
CA SER A 332 -5.00 -1.24 0.55
C SER A 332 -6.50 -1.33 0.77
N ILE A 333 -6.85 -1.87 1.94
CA ILE A 333 -8.21 -1.98 2.46
C ILE A 333 -8.18 -1.86 3.99
N GLU A 334 -9.08 -1.06 4.53
CA GLU A 334 -9.29 -0.86 5.97
C GLU A 334 -10.79 -0.69 6.25
N ILE A 335 -11.23 -0.88 7.50
CA ILE A 335 -12.64 -0.77 7.90
C ILE A 335 -12.92 0.54 8.66
N THR A 336 -14.15 1.04 8.59
CA THR A 336 -14.60 2.16 9.46
C THR A 336 -14.84 1.69 10.90
N ASP A 337 -14.69 2.59 11.88
CA ASP A 337 -14.86 2.28 13.31
C ASP A 337 -16.30 1.79 13.63
N ASP A 338 -17.30 2.33 12.94
CA ASP A 338 -18.70 1.88 13.00
C ASP A 338 -18.93 0.51 12.31
N ARG A 339 -17.89 0.00 11.64
CA ARG A 339 -17.87 -1.21 10.80
C ARG A 339 -18.95 -1.25 9.70
N THR A 340 -19.47 -0.11 9.24
CA THR A 340 -20.50 -0.07 8.17
C THR A 340 -19.93 0.00 6.75
N ALA A 341 -18.67 0.41 6.59
CA ALA A 341 -18.02 0.58 5.30
C ALA A 341 -16.56 0.10 5.28
N LEU A 342 -16.06 -0.12 4.07
CA LEU A 342 -14.66 -0.39 3.75
C LEU A 342 -14.07 0.83 3.04
N LEU A 343 -12.85 1.19 3.40
CA LEU A 343 -12.03 2.19 2.72
C LEU A 343 -10.98 1.45 1.88
N VAL A 344 -10.91 1.71 0.58
CA VAL A 344 -9.98 1.06 -0.36
C VAL A 344 -9.16 2.10 -1.09
N ALA A 345 -7.84 1.96 -1.05
CA ALA A 345 -6.89 2.86 -1.71
C ALA A 345 -6.57 2.35 -3.13
N GLU A 346 -6.80 3.18 -4.14
CA GLU A 346 -6.50 2.90 -5.55
C GLU A 346 -5.16 3.55 -5.93
N PHE A 347 -4.09 2.76 -5.97
CA PHE A 347 -2.72 3.24 -6.16
C PHE A 347 -2.58 4.10 -7.41
N SER A 348 -3.06 3.58 -8.55
CA SER A 348 -2.89 4.21 -9.86
C SER A 348 -3.95 5.28 -10.18
N SER A 349 -5.01 5.45 -9.37
CA SER A 349 -6.02 6.51 -9.55
C SER A 349 -5.85 7.71 -8.60
N ARG A 350 -4.97 7.57 -7.58
CA ARG A 350 -4.69 8.56 -6.52
C ARG A 350 -5.94 8.93 -5.70
N LYS A 351 -6.75 7.91 -5.38
CA LYS A 351 -8.01 8.05 -4.65
C LYS A 351 -8.11 7.04 -3.51
N VAL A 352 -8.95 7.36 -2.55
CA VAL A 352 -9.52 6.39 -1.61
C VAL A 352 -11.03 6.37 -1.82
N LEU A 353 -11.59 5.18 -1.99
CA LEU A 353 -13.00 4.95 -2.23
C LEU A 353 -13.62 4.32 -0.97
N LYS A 354 -14.85 4.72 -0.63
CA LYS A 354 -15.64 4.17 0.47
C LYS A 354 -16.77 3.30 -0.07
N TYR A 355 -16.87 2.05 0.36
CA TYR A 355 -17.90 1.09 -0.06
C TYR A 355 -18.68 0.55 1.15
N TYR A 356 -20.01 0.63 1.08
CA TYR A 356 -20.88 0.31 2.21
C TYR A 356 -21.18 -1.19 2.28
N ILE A 357 -20.79 -1.85 3.37
CA ILE A 357 -21.04 -3.28 3.64
C ILE A 357 -22.29 -3.55 4.49
N LYS A 358 -22.78 -2.54 5.21
CA LYS A 358 -23.97 -2.60 6.09
C LYS A 358 -24.85 -1.35 5.90
N GLY A 359 -26.04 -1.34 6.49
CA GLY A 359 -26.99 -0.22 6.41
C GLY A 359 -27.72 -0.08 5.07
N THR A 360 -28.48 1.01 4.90
CA THR A 360 -29.33 1.26 3.72
C THR A 360 -28.55 1.59 2.45
N LYS A 361 -27.30 2.05 2.57
CA LYS A 361 -26.38 2.27 1.44
C LYS A 361 -25.67 0.98 0.96
N LYS A 362 -25.90 -0.19 1.57
CA LYS A 362 -25.13 -1.41 1.29
C LYS A 362 -25.03 -1.71 -0.22
N GLY A 363 -23.79 -1.90 -0.71
CA GLY A 363 -23.49 -2.13 -2.12
C GLY A 363 -23.19 -0.85 -2.93
N ALA A 364 -23.47 0.33 -2.38
CA ALA A 364 -23.04 1.60 -2.98
C ALA A 364 -21.58 1.92 -2.60
N SER A 365 -20.94 2.75 -3.43
CA SER A 365 -19.65 3.37 -3.13
C SER A 365 -19.65 4.87 -3.47
N GLU A 366 -18.72 5.59 -2.85
CA GLU A 366 -18.46 7.02 -3.06
C GLU A 366 -16.95 7.30 -2.96
N ILE A 367 -16.50 8.41 -3.56
CA ILE A 367 -15.12 8.87 -3.38
C ILE A 367 -15.00 9.45 -1.97
N TRP A 368 -13.99 9.02 -1.21
CA TRP A 368 -13.69 9.49 0.15
C TRP A 368 -12.50 10.43 0.18
N VAL A 369 -11.48 10.16 -0.64
CA VAL A 369 -10.36 11.08 -0.92
C VAL A 369 -10.07 11.08 -2.41
N GLU A 370 -9.77 12.25 -2.96
CA GLU A 370 -9.30 12.44 -4.33
C GLU A 370 -8.04 13.29 -4.40
N ASN A 371 -7.36 13.24 -5.56
CA ASN A 371 -6.22 14.07 -5.90
C ASN A 371 -5.08 13.99 -4.87
N LEU A 372 -4.79 12.78 -4.38
CA LEU A 372 -3.67 12.54 -3.48
C LEU A 372 -2.34 13.04 -4.09
N PRO A 373 -1.39 13.55 -3.26
CA PRO A 373 -0.14 14.17 -3.72
C PRO A 373 0.90 13.19 -4.30
N GLY A 374 0.47 12.00 -4.71
CA GLY A 374 1.27 10.88 -5.20
C GLY A 374 0.40 9.62 -5.25
N GLU A 375 1.01 8.46 -5.44
CA GLU A 375 0.33 7.17 -5.45
C GLU A 375 0.25 6.58 -4.01
N SER A 376 -0.85 5.97 -3.59
CA SER A 376 -1.10 5.59 -2.18
C SER A 376 -0.82 4.13 -1.85
N ASP A 377 -0.13 3.87 -0.73
CA ASP A 377 0.09 2.52 -0.21
C ASP A 377 -0.85 2.19 0.98
N HIS A 378 -0.42 1.40 1.98
CA HIS A 378 -1.34 0.88 3.01
C HIS A 378 -1.97 1.95 3.92
N LEU A 379 -3.29 2.10 3.82
CA LEU A 379 -4.14 2.87 4.73
C LEU A 379 -4.38 2.06 6.01
N ILE A 380 -3.99 2.60 7.17
CA ILE A 380 -4.10 1.92 8.47
C ILE A 380 -4.90 2.78 9.44
N ARG A 381 -5.86 2.17 10.16
CA ARG A 381 -6.59 2.83 11.24
C ARG A 381 -5.66 3.12 12.42
N SER A 382 -5.60 4.38 12.87
CA SER A 382 -4.83 4.78 14.07
C SER A 382 -5.27 4.00 15.33
N ALA A 383 -4.34 3.82 16.26
CA ALA A 383 -4.62 3.25 17.58
C ALA A 383 -5.52 4.15 18.45
N ASP A 384 -5.63 5.45 18.17
CA ASP A 384 -6.43 6.39 18.97
C ASP A 384 -7.93 6.05 18.91
N LYS A 385 -8.47 5.59 20.04
CA LYS A 385 -9.90 5.22 20.18
C LYS A 385 -10.81 6.40 20.52
N THR A 386 -10.27 7.62 20.64
CA THR A 386 -11.05 8.85 20.85
C THR A 386 -11.42 9.55 19.54
N LYS A 387 -10.72 9.25 18.44
CA LYS A 387 -10.94 9.84 17.10
C LYS A 387 -10.69 8.84 15.98
N GLU A 388 -11.68 8.68 15.11
CA GLU A 388 -11.53 7.95 13.85
C GLU A 388 -10.58 8.72 12.91
N THR A 389 -9.36 8.20 12.79
CA THR A 389 -8.23 8.77 12.04
C THR A 389 -7.37 7.66 11.44
N TYR A 390 -6.72 7.94 10.31
CA TYR A 390 -5.97 6.96 9.54
C TYR A 390 -4.59 7.48 9.12
N TRP A 391 -3.60 6.58 9.07
CA TRP A 391 -2.28 6.82 8.49
C TRP A 391 -2.22 6.29 7.06
N MET A 392 -1.72 7.10 6.13
CA MET A 392 -1.56 6.72 4.71
C MET A 392 -0.18 7.15 4.17
N PRO A 393 0.72 6.20 3.85
CA PRO A 393 1.91 6.48 3.08
C PRO A 393 1.59 6.90 1.64
N ILE A 394 2.34 7.88 1.13
CA ILE A 394 2.25 8.33 -0.26
C ILE A 394 3.59 8.08 -0.96
N VAL A 395 3.56 7.18 -1.93
CA VAL A 395 4.67 6.80 -2.81
C VAL A 395 4.83 7.85 -3.91
N ASN A 396 6.07 8.13 -4.29
CA ASN A 396 6.45 9.11 -5.30
C ASN A 396 5.86 10.52 -5.08
N ALA A 397 5.66 10.94 -3.83
CA ALA A 397 4.96 12.19 -3.54
C ALA A 397 5.60 13.40 -4.26
N ARG A 398 4.77 14.23 -4.92
CA ARG A 398 5.20 15.33 -5.79
C ARG A 398 4.13 16.40 -5.99
N ASN A 399 4.56 17.54 -6.53
CA ASN A 399 3.74 18.71 -6.84
C ASN A 399 4.12 19.27 -8.23
N GLN A 400 3.37 20.25 -8.74
CA GLN A 400 3.59 20.80 -10.09
C GLN A 400 4.99 21.40 -10.32
N SER A 401 5.73 21.74 -9.26
CA SER A 401 7.12 22.19 -9.40
C SER A 401 8.12 21.06 -9.72
N LYS A 402 7.75 19.79 -9.50
CA LYS A 402 8.59 18.60 -9.75
C LYS A 402 7.77 17.36 -10.21
N PRO A 403 7.08 17.41 -11.36
CA PRO A 403 6.44 16.23 -11.96
C PRO A 403 7.46 15.16 -12.39
N ASN A 404 7.02 13.91 -12.54
CA ASN A 404 7.81 12.82 -13.11
C ASN A 404 7.36 12.48 -14.55
N LEU A 405 8.04 11.52 -15.20
CA LEU A 405 7.73 11.17 -16.59
C LEU A 405 6.32 10.58 -16.77
N LEU A 406 5.76 9.95 -15.74
CA LEU A 406 4.40 9.39 -15.80
C LEU A 406 3.35 10.49 -15.87
N ASP A 407 3.53 11.58 -15.13
CA ASP A 407 2.60 12.73 -15.16
C ASP A 407 2.54 13.35 -16.57
N PHE A 408 3.69 13.53 -17.23
CA PHE A 408 3.80 14.00 -18.62
C PHE A 408 3.20 13.05 -19.68
N MET A 409 2.95 11.79 -19.32
CA MET A 409 2.36 10.75 -20.19
C MET A 409 0.95 10.30 -19.77
N SER A 410 0.33 10.94 -18.76
CA SER A 410 -0.99 10.58 -18.23
C SER A 410 -2.09 10.60 -19.32
N ASP A 411 -2.06 11.63 -20.17
CA ASP A 411 -2.93 11.85 -21.33
C ASP A 411 -2.53 11.06 -22.59
N LYS A 412 -1.44 10.26 -22.54
CA LYS A 412 -0.83 9.59 -23.72
C LYS A 412 -0.82 8.06 -23.56
N PRO A 413 -1.98 7.39 -23.41
CA PRO A 413 -2.02 6.00 -22.95
C PRO A 413 -1.46 5.02 -24.01
N TYR A 414 -1.62 5.30 -25.30
CA TYR A 414 -0.97 4.53 -26.38
C TYR A 414 0.57 4.61 -26.34
N LEU A 415 1.14 5.76 -25.95
CA LEU A 415 2.59 5.91 -25.80
C LEU A 415 3.11 5.07 -24.64
N ARG A 416 2.40 5.09 -23.50
CA ARG A 416 2.75 4.25 -22.34
C ARG A 416 2.66 2.77 -22.67
N LYS A 417 1.60 2.33 -23.37
CA LYS A 417 1.48 0.95 -23.82
C LYS A 417 2.62 0.54 -24.77
N GLU A 418 2.97 1.34 -25.78
CA GLU A 418 4.07 0.97 -26.68
C GLU A 418 5.42 0.96 -25.96
N LEU A 419 5.67 1.88 -25.02
CA LEU A 419 6.86 1.85 -24.16
C LEU A 419 6.94 0.55 -23.34
N LEU A 420 5.84 0.15 -22.68
CA LEU A 420 5.77 -1.11 -21.95
C LEU A 420 5.99 -2.32 -22.87
N ASP A 421 5.34 -2.36 -24.02
CA ASP A 421 5.46 -3.46 -24.97
C ASP A 421 6.89 -3.55 -25.54
N ILE A 422 7.61 -2.42 -25.74
CA ILE A 422 9.02 -2.39 -26.13
C ILE A 422 9.92 -2.90 -25.00
N TYR A 423 9.76 -2.40 -23.78
CA TYR A 423 10.56 -2.82 -22.62
C TYR A 423 10.36 -4.31 -22.30
N ALA A 424 9.12 -4.81 -22.42
CA ALA A 424 8.80 -6.23 -22.32
C ALA A 424 9.56 -7.07 -23.37
N LYS A 425 9.44 -6.74 -24.66
CA LYS A 425 10.10 -7.46 -25.77
C LYS A 425 11.64 -7.46 -25.61
N MET A 426 12.23 -6.30 -25.30
CA MET A 426 13.68 -6.16 -25.11
C MET A 426 14.15 -6.94 -23.88
N GLY A 427 13.47 -6.77 -22.74
CA GLY A 427 13.79 -7.44 -21.49
C GLY A 427 13.72 -8.96 -21.61
N SER A 428 12.67 -9.51 -22.20
CA SER A 428 12.56 -10.97 -22.44
C SER A 428 13.69 -11.52 -23.31
N ARG A 429 14.17 -10.79 -24.33
CA ARG A 429 15.31 -11.27 -25.13
C ARG A 429 16.64 -11.18 -24.37
N ILE A 430 16.83 -10.15 -23.55
CA ILE A 430 18.01 -10.00 -22.68
C ILE A 430 18.02 -11.09 -21.59
N GLU A 431 16.87 -11.38 -21.01
CA GLU A 431 16.66 -12.43 -20.00
C GLU A 431 17.01 -13.81 -20.58
N GLN A 432 16.49 -14.12 -21.77
CA GLN A 432 16.79 -15.35 -22.50
C GLN A 432 18.30 -15.49 -22.81
N LEU A 433 18.97 -14.40 -23.20
CA LEU A 433 20.42 -14.40 -23.44
C LEU A 433 21.21 -14.60 -22.13
N GLY A 434 20.72 -14.05 -21.01
CA GLY A 434 21.26 -14.33 -19.67
C GLY A 434 21.17 -15.80 -19.31
N GLN A 435 20.04 -16.46 -19.59
CA GLN A 435 19.87 -17.90 -19.40
C GLN A 435 20.76 -18.73 -20.32
N GLU A 436 20.83 -18.38 -21.61
CA GLU A 436 21.62 -19.06 -22.66
C GLU A 436 23.13 -19.04 -22.35
N TYR A 437 23.65 -17.90 -21.86
CA TYR A 437 25.05 -17.74 -21.47
C TYR A 437 25.34 -17.94 -19.96
N GLN A 438 24.36 -18.42 -19.19
CA GLN A 438 24.47 -18.64 -17.73
C GLN A 438 24.95 -17.40 -16.94
N ASN A 439 24.56 -16.20 -17.40
CA ASN A 439 24.93 -14.91 -16.82
C ASN A 439 23.77 -14.34 -16.00
N GLU A 440 23.83 -14.51 -14.68
CA GLU A 440 22.85 -14.05 -13.70
C GLU A 440 22.57 -12.54 -13.79
N GLN A 441 23.61 -11.71 -14.00
CA GLN A 441 23.46 -10.26 -14.08
C GLN A 441 22.69 -9.83 -15.34
N LEU A 442 22.96 -10.51 -16.47
CA LEU A 442 22.24 -10.29 -17.72
C LEU A 442 20.79 -10.81 -17.62
N GLU A 443 20.57 -11.96 -16.98
CA GLU A 443 19.22 -12.47 -16.71
C GLU A 443 18.42 -11.47 -15.86
N ARG A 444 18.98 -11.02 -14.73
CA ARG A 444 18.35 -10.07 -13.80
C ARG A 444 18.07 -8.72 -14.47
N LEU A 445 18.99 -8.20 -15.28
CA LEU A 445 18.73 -6.99 -16.10
C LEU A 445 17.57 -7.20 -17.07
N GLY A 446 17.54 -8.35 -17.76
CA GLY A 446 16.45 -8.73 -18.65
C GLY A 446 15.10 -8.78 -17.92
N PHE A 447 15.06 -9.41 -16.74
CA PHE A 447 13.89 -9.42 -15.86
C PHE A 447 13.45 -8.00 -15.45
N GLN A 448 14.38 -7.15 -15.01
CA GLN A 448 14.10 -5.77 -14.60
C GLN A 448 13.62 -4.87 -15.75
N MET A 449 14.05 -5.15 -16.98
CA MET A 449 13.52 -4.48 -18.18
C MET A 449 12.15 -5.05 -18.58
N LYS A 450 11.97 -6.37 -18.55
CA LYS A 450 10.73 -7.08 -18.90
C LYS A 450 9.56 -6.63 -18.02
N THR A 451 9.81 -6.52 -16.71
CA THR A 451 8.86 -6.06 -15.69
C THR A 451 8.68 -4.54 -15.65
N SER A 452 9.40 -3.80 -16.51
CA SER A 452 9.50 -2.32 -16.52
C SER A 452 10.06 -1.68 -15.25
N LEU A 453 10.50 -2.46 -14.27
CA LEU A 453 11.09 -1.98 -13.01
C LEU A 453 12.28 -1.05 -13.24
N GLN A 454 13.14 -1.35 -14.23
CA GLN A 454 14.28 -0.51 -14.55
C GLN A 454 13.87 0.87 -15.09
N PHE A 455 12.80 0.95 -15.90
CA PHE A 455 12.25 2.21 -16.40
C PHE A 455 11.62 3.02 -15.27
N TYR A 456 10.80 2.37 -14.43
CA TYR A 456 10.16 2.98 -13.27
C TYR A 456 11.19 3.63 -12.33
N GLN A 457 12.23 2.88 -11.95
CA GLN A 457 13.29 3.35 -11.05
C GLN A 457 14.09 4.56 -11.58
N GLN A 458 14.14 4.76 -12.90
CA GLN A 458 14.89 5.84 -13.53
C GLN A 458 14.04 7.07 -13.85
N ASN A 459 12.72 6.92 -14.09
CA ASN A 459 11.89 7.96 -14.70
C ASN A 459 10.60 8.31 -13.93
N VAL A 460 10.17 7.46 -13.00
CA VAL A 460 8.87 7.57 -12.30
C VAL A 460 9.08 7.62 -10.79
N GLY A 461 9.87 6.68 -10.25
CA GLY A 461 10.18 6.59 -8.83
C GLY A 461 10.89 7.84 -8.31
N ASN A 462 10.52 8.31 -7.11
CA ASN A 462 11.29 9.32 -6.39
C ASN A 462 11.54 8.89 -4.95
N ASN A 463 12.60 9.44 -4.34
CA ASN A 463 12.98 9.12 -2.96
C ASN A 463 12.24 9.98 -1.91
N TYR A 464 11.09 10.58 -2.20
CA TYR A 464 10.41 11.44 -1.22
C TYR A 464 9.65 10.60 -0.19
N GLY A 465 9.90 10.84 1.10
CA GLY A 465 9.11 10.23 2.18
C GLY A 465 7.91 11.10 2.51
N LEU A 466 6.69 10.56 2.42
CA LEU A 466 5.46 11.21 2.87
C LEU A 466 4.52 10.18 3.52
N ILE A 467 3.96 10.55 4.68
CA ILE A 467 2.82 9.89 5.30
C ILE A 467 1.79 10.98 5.65
N LEU A 468 0.52 10.76 5.36
CA LEU A 468 -0.60 11.61 5.72
C LEU A 468 -1.31 11.07 6.96
N GLU A 469 -1.85 11.97 7.78
CA GLU A 469 -2.92 11.66 8.74
C GLU A 469 -4.26 12.18 8.19
N LEU A 470 -5.26 11.30 8.10
CA LEU A 470 -6.60 11.58 7.57
C LEU A 470 -7.65 11.49 8.69
N ASP A 471 -8.69 12.31 8.63
CA ASP A 471 -9.90 12.17 9.47
C ASP A 471 -10.91 11.15 8.89
N ALA A 472 -11.98 10.86 9.63
CA ALA A 472 -13.10 10.00 9.22
C ALA A 472 -13.81 10.40 7.91
N ASN A 473 -13.61 11.63 7.43
CA ASN A 473 -14.19 12.20 6.21
C ASN A 473 -13.18 12.26 5.06
N GLY A 474 -11.93 11.83 5.26
CA GLY A 474 -10.85 11.89 4.27
C GLY A 474 -10.04 13.20 4.28
N ASN A 475 -10.32 14.14 5.18
CA ASN A 475 -9.57 15.40 5.27
C ASN A 475 -8.15 15.15 5.79
N ILE A 476 -7.14 15.72 5.13
CA ILE A 476 -5.75 15.69 5.60
C ILE A 476 -5.63 16.58 6.85
N LEU A 477 -5.40 15.96 8.01
CA LEU A 477 -5.16 16.65 9.29
C LEU A 477 -3.71 17.14 9.42
N GLY A 478 -2.78 16.41 8.81
CA GLY A 478 -1.35 16.71 8.84
C GLY A 478 -0.53 15.70 8.05
N SER A 479 0.78 15.91 8.04
CA SER A 479 1.71 15.14 7.23
C SER A 479 3.08 14.99 7.89
N LEU A 480 3.75 13.88 7.60
CA LEU A 480 5.10 13.55 8.05
C LEU A 480 6.00 13.40 6.83
N HIS A 481 7.13 14.09 6.81
CA HIS A 481 7.97 14.22 5.63
C HIS A 481 9.42 13.73 5.83
N SER A 482 10.04 13.22 4.75
CA SER A 482 11.49 13.06 4.59
C SER A 482 11.92 13.73 3.29
N VAL A 483 12.12 15.05 3.32
CA VAL A 483 12.36 15.87 2.11
C VAL A 483 13.69 15.53 1.43
N ALA A 484 14.70 15.13 2.23
CA ALA A 484 16.00 14.67 1.73
C ALA A 484 16.00 13.17 1.34
N GLY A 485 14.87 12.47 1.49
CA GLY A 485 14.70 11.08 1.08
C GLY A 485 15.48 10.03 1.87
N VAL A 486 15.85 10.35 3.11
CA VAL A 486 16.56 9.43 4.03
C VAL A 486 15.68 8.22 4.36
N ASN A 487 14.39 8.46 4.58
CA ASN A 487 13.37 7.46 4.88
C ASN A 487 12.18 7.65 3.91
N SER A 488 12.15 6.85 2.85
CA SER A 488 11.17 6.84 1.76
C SER A 488 10.80 5.40 1.37
N PHE A 489 10.09 5.17 0.26
CA PHE A 489 9.60 3.83 -0.13
C PHE A 489 8.82 3.14 1.00
N ILE A 490 8.02 3.94 1.70
CA ILE A 490 7.22 3.55 2.85
C ILE A 490 5.95 2.87 2.34
N SER A 491 5.69 1.65 2.81
CA SER A 491 4.51 0.89 2.42
C SER A 491 3.40 0.95 3.45
N GLU A 492 3.73 1.09 4.74
CA GLU A 492 2.74 1.11 5.83
C GLU A 492 3.23 1.95 7.01
N ALA A 493 2.29 2.50 7.79
CA ALA A 493 2.56 3.11 9.08
C ALA A 493 1.53 2.66 10.12
N LEU A 494 1.96 1.77 11.02
CA LEU A 494 1.15 1.24 12.12
C LEU A 494 1.43 2.02 13.40
N GLU A 495 0.38 2.59 14.00
CA GLU A 495 0.49 3.22 15.31
C GLU A 495 0.40 2.17 16.42
N GLY A 496 1.41 2.14 17.29
CA GLY A 496 1.47 1.28 18.47
C GLY A 496 1.24 2.05 19.76
N GLU A 497 1.17 1.32 20.88
CA GLU A 497 1.05 1.90 22.22
C GLU A 497 2.27 2.78 22.58
N SER A 498 2.05 3.72 23.50
CA SER A 498 3.07 4.63 24.00
C SER A 498 2.98 4.75 25.52
N ASP A 499 4.12 4.61 26.20
CA ASP A 499 4.25 4.79 27.65
C ASP A 499 3.99 6.24 28.10
N SER A 500 3.94 7.19 27.16
CA SER A 500 3.74 8.62 27.41
C SER A 500 2.41 9.10 26.81
N PRO A 501 1.49 9.67 27.60
CA PRO A 501 0.23 10.20 27.08
C PRO A 501 0.45 11.38 26.11
N ASN A 502 1.64 12.00 26.14
CA ASN A 502 2.05 13.11 25.28
C ASN A 502 2.80 12.69 24.02
N GLU A 503 2.93 11.39 23.73
CA GLU A 503 3.61 10.88 22.54
C GLU A 503 2.72 9.91 21.73
N ARG A 504 3.08 9.70 20.47
CA ARG A 504 2.53 8.71 19.53
C ARG A 504 3.69 7.95 18.93
N VAL A 505 3.57 6.63 18.77
CA VAL A 505 4.65 5.78 18.30
C VAL A 505 4.24 5.10 16.99
N LEU A 506 4.88 5.47 15.89
CA LEU A 506 4.66 4.83 14.59
C LEU A 506 5.76 3.83 14.29
N TYR A 507 5.34 2.62 13.95
CA TYR A 507 6.17 1.59 13.34
C TYR A 507 5.90 1.60 11.84
N ILE A 508 6.94 1.82 11.05
CA ILE A 508 6.83 2.22 9.65
C ILE A 508 7.54 1.17 8.78
N GLY A 509 6.76 0.57 7.88
CA GLY A 509 7.18 -0.46 6.94
C GLY A 509 7.74 0.11 5.65
N SER A 510 8.47 -0.71 4.90
CA SER A 510 8.98 -0.40 3.56
C SER A 510 9.07 -1.66 2.74
N PHE A 511 8.73 -1.60 1.46
CA PHE A 511 8.87 -2.74 0.56
C PHE A 511 10.34 -3.10 0.23
N GLY A 512 11.32 -2.26 0.59
CA GLY A 512 12.73 -2.44 0.24
C GLY A 512 13.77 -2.28 1.36
N TYR A 513 13.47 -1.64 2.50
CA TYR A 513 14.49 -1.42 3.54
C TYR A 513 14.77 -2.66 4.41
N PRO A 514 16.03 -2.87 4.86
CA PRO A 514 16.42 -3.98 5.74
C PRO A 514 16.16 -3.71 7.23
N TYR A 515 15.04 -3.05 7.57
CA TYR A 515 14.65 -2.65 8.92
C TYR A 515 13.18 -2.20 8.96
N ILE A 516 12.57 -2.17 10.15
CA ILE A 516 11.37 -1.37 10.45
C ILE A 516 11.85 -0.02 11.01
N LEU A 517 11.21 1.08 10.61
CA LEU A 517 11.45 2.40 11.18
C LEU A 517 10.55 2.63 12.40
N LYS A 518 11.07 3.20 13.49
CA LYS A 518 10.30 3.62 14.67
C LYS A 518 10.39 5.15 14.82
N LEU A 519 9.26 5.82 14.73
CA LEU A 519 9.14 7.27 14.94
C LEU A 519 8.36 7.55 16.22
N VAL A 520 8.84 8.50 17.02
CA VAL A 520 8.14 9.01 18.21
C VAL A 520 7.74 10.46 17.96
N ILE A 521 6.44 10.72 17.95
CA ILE A 521 5.86 12.04 17.66
C ILE A 521 5.33 12.64 18.96
N ARG A 522 5.84 13.81 19.34
CA ARG A 522 5.39 14.55 20.53
C ARG A 522 4.13 15.35 20.21
N LYS A 523 3.03 15.10 20.92
CA LYS A 523 1.71 15.71 20.69
C LYS A 523 1.68 17.26 20.70
N PRO A 524 2.55 18.00 21.43
CA PRO A 524 2.65 19.45 21.27
C PRO A 524 2.96 19.92 19.83
N ALA A 525 3.63 19.12 19.01
CA ALA A 525 3.92 19.46 17.61
C ALA A 525 2.65 19.53 16.74
N ILE A 526 1.67 18.66 16.99
CA ILE A 526 0.40 18.63 16.26
C ILE A 526 -0.56 19.69 16.80
N ASP A 527 -0.67 19.81 18.13
CA ASP A 527 -1.60 20.74 18.78
C ASP A 527 -1.20 22.22 18.56
N VAL A 528 0.09 22.57 18.56
CA VAL A 528 0.52 23.94 18.25
C VAL A 528 0.33 24.27 16.76
N ALA A 529 0.70 23.37 15.83
CA ALA A 529 0.53 23.61 14.40
C ALA A 529 -0.96 23.74 14.01
N SER A 530 -1.81 22.84 14.51
CA SER A 530 -3.26 22.90 14.25
C SER A 530 -3.93 24.11 14.91
N ARG A 531 -3.55 24.51 16.15
CA ARG A 531 -4.04 25.76 16.76
C ARG A 531 -3.59 27.00 15.99
N LEU A 532 -2.36 27.03 15.47
CA LEU A 532 -1.90 28.14 14.62
C LEU A 532 -2.65 28.18 13.29
N ALA A 533 -2.91 27.04 12.65
CA ALA A 533 -3.73 26.96 11.43
C ALA A 533 -5.18 27.40 11.67
N VAL A 534 -5.81 26.95 12.77
CA VAL A 534 -7.17 27.36 13.15
C VAL A 534 -7.22 28.85 13.52
N ALA A 535 -6.22 29.37 14.23
CA ALA A 535 -6.11 30.80 14.53
C ALA A 535 -5.92 31.65 13.25
N ALA A 536 -5.11 31.19 12.30
CA ALA A 536 -4.92 31.84 11.01
C ALA A 536 -6.21 31.82 10.16
N ALA A 537 -6.94 30.70 10.16
CA ALA A 537 -8.24 30.60 9.48
C ALA A 537 -9.29 31.54 10.11
N ALA A 538 -9.35 31.61 11.44
CA ALA A 538 -10.23 32.53 12.16
C ALA A 538 -9.86 34.00 11.91
N GLN A 539 -8.56 34.34 11.86
CA GLN A 539 -8.09 35.68 11.49
C GLN A 539 -8.44 36.01 10.04
N ALA A 540 -8.28 35.08 9.10
CA ALA A 540 -8.65 35.27 7.69
C ALA A 540 -10.16 35.55 7.53
N GLN A 541 -11.02 34.78 8.20
CA GLN A 541 -12.47 35.03 8.23
C GLN A 541 -12.82 36.39 8.86
N THR A 542 -12.11 36.80 9.92
CA THR A 542 -12.29 38.10 10.57
C THR A 542 -11.86 39.26 9.66
N ILE A 543 -10.76 39.11 8.91
CA ILE A 543 -10.27 40.11 7.94
C ILE A 543 -11.22 40.22 6.73
N VAL A 544 -11.79 39.11 6.26
CA VAL A 544 -12.83 39.12 5.21
C VAL A 544 -14.08 39.87 5.71
N SER A 545 -14.51 39.64 6.95
CA SER A 545 -15.64 40.37 7.56
C SER A 545 -15.38 41.87 7.72
N LEU A 546 -14.16 42.28 8.09
CA LEU A 546 -13.78 43.68 8.23
C LEU A 546 -13.64 44.44 6.89
N ASN A 547 -13.54 43.73 5.77
CA ASN A 547 -13.52 44.30 4.42
C ASN A 547 -14.92 44.49 3.81
N ASP A 548 -16.00 44.18 4.52
CA ASP A 548 -17.37 44.51 4.09
C ASP A 548 -17.59 46.05 4.10
N PRO A 549 -17.94 46.69 2.96
CA PRO A 549 -18.27 48.11 2.90
C PRO A 549 -19.43 48.57 3.82
N ALA A 550 -20.25 47.65 4.34
CA ALA A 550 -21.28 47.93 5.33
C ALA A 550 -20.70 48.11 6.75
N ALA A 551 -19.74 47.26 7.16
CA ALA A 551 -19.15 47.30 8.50
C ALA A 551 -18.38 48.60 8.75
N LEU A 552 -17.58 49.03 7.78
CA LEU A 552 -16.79 50.27 7.82
C LEU A 552 -17.65 51.55 8.02
N ARG A 553 -18.95 51.51 7.71
CA ARG A 553 -19.86 52.66 7.88
C ARG A 553 -20.41 52.82 9.29
N MET A 554 -20.33 51.80 10.16
CA MET A 554 -20.79 51.93 11.55
C MET A 554 -19.76 52.62 12.45
N VAL A 555 -18.47 52.35 12.22
CA VAL A 555 -17.37 52.80 13.10
C VAL A 555 -17.17 54.33 13.06
N GLN A 556 -17.56 55.01 11.98
CA GLN A 556 -17.40 56.46 11.81
C GLN A 556 -18.58 57.32 12.36
N ARG A 557 -19.48 56.76 13.18
CA ARG A 557 -20.70 57.46 13.66
C ARG A 557 -20.87 57.64 15.17
N SER A 558 -19.92 57.18 16.01
CA SER A 558 -20.06 57.18 17.47
C SER A 558 -19.21 58.23 18.22
N SER A 559 -18.37 59.01 17.53
CA SER A 559 -17.43 59.97 18.15
C SER A 559 -18.01 61.39 18.29
N GLY A 560 -18.83 61.64 19.32
CA GLY A 560 -19.33 62.99 19.59
C GLY A 560 -19.85 63.26 21.01
N TYR A 561 -19.00 63.89 21.85
CA TYR A 561 -19.32 64.52 23.15
C TYR A 561 -19.85 63.57 24.26
N SER A 562 -19.73 63.83 25.57
CA SER A 562 -19.04 64.88 26.35
C SER A 562 -18.77 64.37 27.79
N ALA A 563 -17.85 65.00 28.53
CA ALA A 563 -17.47 64.58 29.89
C ALA A 563 -18.28 65.26 31.02
N ILE A 564 -18.63 64.49 32.07
CA ILE A 564 -19.07 64.95 33.40
C ILE A 564 -18.46 64.01 34.47
N SER A 565 -18.31 64.48 35.71
CA SER A 565 -17.50 63.92 36.80
C SER A 565 -18.28 63.30 37.99
N ASN A 566 -17.65 62.33 38.67
CA ASN A 566 -17.87 61.89 40.07
C ASN A 566 -19.29 61.32 40.42
N ASP A 567 -19.51 60.55 41.50
CA ASP A 567 -18.71 60.24 42.69
C ASP A 567 -19.07 58.86 43.33
N SER A 568 -18.25 58.41 44.29
CA SER A 568 -18.53 57.40 45.34
C SER A 568 -18.67 55.90 44.97
N SER A 569 -18.47 55.04 45.98
CA SER A 569 -18.27 53.57 45.93
C SER A 569 -19.14 52.88 47.03
N PRO A 570 -18.98 51.59 47.43
CA PRO A 570 -18.21 50.45 46.89
C PRO A 570 -18.95 49.09 46.84
N MET A 571 -18.34 48.02 46.27
CA MET A 571 -18.20 46.71 46.96
C MET A 571 -17.26 45.69 46.28
N THR A 572 -16.36 45.11 47.10
CA THR A 572 -15.71 43.77 47.05
C THR A 572 -15.04 43.20 45.77
N ASN A 573 -13.71 43.05 45.90
CA ASN A 573 -12.89 41.85 45.59
C ASN A 573 -12.86 41.23 44.18
N ILE A 574 -11.72 41.39 43.51
CA ILE A 574 -10.76 40.31 43.19
C ILE A 574 -9.35 40.91 43.03
N GLY A 575 -8.31 40.17 43.43
CA GLY A 575 -6.91 40.43 43.08
C GLY A 575 -6.18 39.09 42.89
N MET A 576 -4.96 39.01 42.34
CA MET A 576 -4.06 40.06 41.84
C MET A 576 -3.30 39.54 40.61
N ILE A 577 -3.06 40.38 39.60
CA ILE A 577 -1.89 40.27 38.70
C ILE A 577 -1.39 41.69 38.43
N SER A 578 -0.08 41.93 38.54
CA SER A 578 0.54 43.24 38.23
C SER A 578 1.22 43.24 36.84
N PRO A 579 1.35 44.41 36.18
CA PRO A 579 1.50 44.48 34.73
C PRO A 579 2.94 44.75 34.26
N LEU A 580 3.29 44.26 33.06
CA LEU A 580 4.53 44.66 32.38
C LEU A 580 4.59 44.31 30.88
N LEU A 581 3.73 44.89 30.02
CA LEU A 581 3.91 44.84 28.55
C LEU A 581 3.06 45.82 27.71
N LEU A 582 3.02 47.13 28.04
CA LEU A 582 2.41 48.12 27.13
C LEU A 582 2.90 49.57 27.34
N GLN A 583 4.11 49.89 26.86
CA GLN A 583 4.61 51.25 26.65
C GLN A 583 5.72 51.28 25.58
N SER A 584 6.02 52.45 25.02
CA SER A 584 7.01 52.74 23.95
C SER A 584 6.65 52.32 22.50
N LEU A 585 5.56 52.88 21.98
CA LEU A 585 5.52 53.31 20.57
C LEU A 585 5.65 54.83 20.51
N ASN A 586 6.31 55.33 19.46
CA ASN A 586 6.52 56.73 19.10
C ASN A 586 7.37 57.61 20.04
N GLY A 587 8.69 57.63 19.78
CA GLY A 587 9.26 58.85 19.20
C GLY A 587 10.31 59.65 19.99
N THR A 588 11.55 59.63 19.49
CA THR A 588 12.37 60.82 19.23
C THR A 588 13.53 60.44 18.29
N ALA A 589 14.20 61.42 17.67
CA ALA A 589 15.19 61.19 16.63
C ALA A 589 16.49 61.99 16.87
N ALA A 590 17.62 61.51 16.34
CA ALA A 590 18.67 62.26 15.62
C ALA A 590 20.08 61.65 15.75
N ALA A 591 20.79 61.57 14.62
CA ALA A 591 22.23 61.30 14.46
C ALA A 591 22.78 59.94 14.98
N SER A 592 23.91 59.41 14.49
CA SER A 592 24.87 59.92 13.49
C SER A 592 25.18 58.88 12.41
N ALA A 593 25.62 59.31 11.22
CA ALA A 593 25.85 58.44 10.07
C ALA A 593 27.27 57.85 10.00
N ALA A 594 27.37 56.63 9.45
CA ALA A 594 28.54 56.11 8.76
C ALA A 594 28.04 55.21 7.61
N ALA A 595 28.53 55.39 6.38
CA ALA A 595 28.02 54.73 5.19
C ALA A 595 29.09 53.88 4.50
N ILE A 596 28.70 52.69 4.03
CA ILE A 596 29.42 51.90 3.03
C ILE A 596 28.39 51.43 1.99
N GLN A 597 28.71 51.58 0.71
CA GLN A 597 27.76 51.40 -0.40
C GLN A 597 27.72 49.95 -0.92
N MET A 598 26.55 49.52 -1.38
CA MET A 598 26.43 48.46 -2.39
C MET A 598 26.28 49.09 -3.78
N PRO A 599 26.99 48.62 -4.82
CA PRO A 599 26.76 49.04 -6.20
C PRO A 599 25.66 48.20 -6.88
N GLN A 600 24.73 48.86 -7.58
CA GLN A 600 23.82 48.20 -8.54
C GLN A 600 24.37 48.29 -9.97
N TRP A 601 24.45 47.15 -10.67
CA TRP A 601 24.42 47.03 -12.13
C TRP A 601 23.66 45.73 -12.45
N SER A 602 22.38 45.77 -12.84
CA SER A 602 21.80 46.18 -14.15
C SER A 602 21.72 45.02 -15.16
N SER A 603 20.53 44.82 -15.73
CA SER A 603 20.24 43.74 -16.69
C SER A 603 20.97 43.89 -18.03
N ILE A 604 21.45 42.78 -18.59
CA ILE A 604 21.81 42.67 -20.01
C ILE A 604 20.98 41.54 -20.64
N ARG A 605 20.33 41.84 -21.77
CA ARG A 605 19.79 40.82 -22.68
C ARG A 605 20.84 40.55 -23.76
N HIS A 606 21.02 39.29 -24.15
CA HIS A 606 21.51 38.98 -25.49
C HIS A 606 20.62 37.94 -26.15
N ARG A 607 20.35 38.16 -27.44
CA ARG A 607 20.03 37.09 -28.37
C ARG A 607 21.36 36.49 -28.83
N TYR A 608 21.39 35.18 -29.02
CA TYR A 608 21.62 34.59 -30.34
C TYR A 608 20.91 33.24 -30.42
#